data_AF-A0A367U810-F1
#
_entry.id   AF-A0A367U810-F1
#
_cell.length_a   1.000
_cell.length_b   1.000
_cell.length_c   1.000
_cell.angle_alpha   90.00
_cell.angle_beta   90.00
_cell.angle_gamma   90.00
#
_symmetry.space_group_name_H-M   'P 1'
#
loop_
_entity.id
_entity.type
_entity.pdbx_description
1 polymer ?
#
loop_
_entity_poly.entity_id
_entity_poly.type
_entity_poly.pdbx_seq_one_letter_code
_entity_poly.pdbx_strand_id
1 'polypeptide(L)'
;MNYIVNALVSLSDASSDWRYYGEEGCGILAVAIGRLIPGGHIFVLSANNGEAWGDEFPYEITHVVYHTADTFLDFQGARTLEEMAASFKMFGSTFSVKGPWEPEAFLHQFMGSDDEKPLYGDECDIEDAILRLTGQPTYIPSNIRG
;
A
#
# COMPACT_ATOMS: atom_id res chain seq x y z
N MET A 1 -19.07 -2.89 11.13
CA MET A 1 -18.35 -3.29 9.90
C MET A 1 -18.53 -2.31 8.73
N ASN A 2 -19.60 -1.52 8.64
CA ASN A 2 -19.84 -0.62 7.48
C ASN A 2 -19.10 0.74 7.48
N TYR A 3 -18.52 1.19 8.60
CA TYR A 3 -17.95 2.55 8.67
C TYR A 3 -16.57 2.65 8.00
N ILE A 4 -15.73 1.62 8.14
CA ILE A 4 -14.36 1.59 7.59
C ILE A 4 -14.38 1.40 6.06
N VAL A 5 -15.26 0.55 5.54
CA VAL A 5 -15.43 0.37 4.08
C VAL A 5 -15.90 1.67 3.43
N ASN A 6 -16.84 2.40 4.06
CA ASN A 6 -17.28 3.71 3.57
C ASN A 6 -16.17 4.79 3.67
N ALA A 7 -15.29 4.73 4.67
CA ALA A 7 -14.15 5.64 4.78
C ALA A 7 -13.10 5.40 3.67
N LEU A 8 -12.92 4.14 3.24
CA LEU A 8 -11.99 3.81 2.14
C LEU A 8 -12.55 4.13 0.76
N VAL A 9 -13.88 4.01 0.57
CA VAL A 9 -14.56 4.58 -0.62
C VAL A 9 -14.42 6.10 -0.65
N SER A 10 -14.29 6.76 0.50
CA SER A 10 -14.07 8.20 0.61
C SER A 10 -12.61 8.66 0.38
N LEU A 11 -11.65 7.74 0.25
CA LEU A 11 -10.24 8.11 -0.05
C LEU A 11 -10.10 8.77 -1.43
N SER A 12 -11.04 8.52 -2.35
CA SER A 12 -11.09 9.20 -3.64
C SER A 12 -11.48 10.69 -3.53
N ASP A 13 -12.10 11.11 -2.43
CA ASP A 13 -12.58 12.49 -2.18
C ASP A 13 -11.68 13.27 -1.21
N ALA A 14 -10.78 12.59 -0.49
CA ALA A 14 -9.83 13.24 0.40
C ALA A 14 -8.67 13.82 -0.40
N SER A 15 -8.30 15.05 -0.04
CA SER A 15 -7.38 15.98 -0.70
C SER A 15 -6.05 15.37 -1.19
N SER A 16 -5.32 16.17 -1.97
CA SER A 16 -3.99 16.01 -2.58
C SER A 16 -2.84 15.38 -1.76
N ASP A 17 -3.07 14.80 -0.60
CA ASP A 17 -2.09 14.27 0.36
C ASP A 17 -1.87 12.74 0.30
N TRP A 18 -2.64 12.01 -0.51
CA TRP A 18 -2.48 10.56 -0.68
C TRP A 18 -1.44 10.15 -1.73
N ARG A 19 -0.84 11.12 -2.45
CA ARG A 19 0.13 10.87 -3.52
C ARG A 19 1.37 10.14 -3.04
N TYR A 20 1.83 10.43 -1.82
CA TYR A 20 2.96 9.72 -1.21
C TYR A 20 2.76 8.20 -1.25
N TYR A 21 1.56 7.72 -0.95
CA TYR A 21 1.24 6.29 -0.97
C TYR A 21 1.09 5.69 -2.37
N GLY A 22 1.05 6.53 -3.41
CA GLY A 22 1.13 6.10 -4.80
C GLY A 22 2.55 6.10 -5.36
N GLU A 23 3.49 6.80 -4.73
CA GLU A 23 4.87 6.92 -5.22
C GLU A 23 5.85 6.06 -4.41
N GLU A 24 5.74 6.07 -3.07
CA GLU A 24 6.72 5.42 -2.18
C GLU A 24 6.03 4.64 -1.05
N GLY A 25 4.94 5.17 -0.49
CA GLY A 25 4.31 4.61 0.71
C GLY A 25 3.34 3.44 0.48
N CYS A 26 3.28 2.86 -0.73
CA CYS A 26 2.24 1.87 -1.06
C CYS A 26 2.23 0.64 -0.12
N GLY A 27 3.40 0.19 0.33
CA GLY A 27 3.55 -0.88 1.33
C GLY A 27 2.96 -0.50 2.69
N ILE A 28 3.30 0.69 3.19
CA ILE A 28 2.78 1.27 4.46
C ILE A 28 1.25 1.28 4.42
N LEU A 29 0.68 1.78 3.33
CA LEU A 29 -0.78 1.89 3.19
C LEU A 29 -1.45 0.51 3.16
N ALA A 30 -0.89 -0.45 2.42
CA ALA A 30 -1.46 -1.79 2.32
C ALA A 30 -1.48 -2.52 3.67
N VAL A 31 -0.41 -2.39 4.47
CA VAL A 31 -0.36 -2.94 5.84
C VAL A 31 -1.36 -2.22 6.75
N ALA A 32 -1.42 -0.89 6.71
CA ALA A 32 -2.37 -0.09 7.48
C ALA A 32 -3.83 -0.50 7.18
N ILE A 33 -4.19 -0.67 5.91
CA ILE A 33 -5.51 -1.16 5.51
C ILE A 33 -5.74 -2.58 6.05
N GLY A 34 -4.75 -3.47 5.95
CA GLY A 34 -4.85 -4.85 6.44
C GLY A 34 -5.03 -4.97 7.95
N ARG A 35 -4.49 -4.03 8.73
CA ARG A 35 -4.72 -3.93 10.18
C ARG A 35 -6.12 -3.42 10.53
N LEU A 36 -6.72 -2.60 9.67
CA LEU A 36 -8.06 -2.05 9.84
C LEU A 36 -9.18 -2.98 9.33
N ILE A 37 -8.90 -3.76 8.28
CA ILE A 37 -9.85 -4.70 7.68
C ILE A 37 -9.24 -6.10 7.71
N PRO A 38 -9.59 -6.93 8.70
CA PRO A 38 -9.08 -8.30 8.74
C PRO A 38 -9.69 -9.18 7.64
N GLY A 39 -8.93 -10.17 7.18
CA GLY A 39 -9.41 -11.24 6.28
C GLY A 39 -9.12 -11.04 4.79
N GLY A 40 -8.42 -9.97 4.41
CA GLY A 40 -7.82 -9.80 3.09
C GLY A 40 -6.30 -10.02 3.10
N HIS A 41 -5.67 -9.85 1.94
CA HIS A 41 -4.24 -10.12 1.73
C HIS A 41 -3.57 -9.02 0.92
N ILE A 42 -2.26 -8.87 1.09
CA ILE A 42 -1.43 -7.97 0.31
C ILE A 42 -0.97 -8.67 -0.98
N PHE A 43 -0.96 -7.91 -2.06
CA PHE A 43 -0.40 -8.29 -3.35
C PHE A 43 0.56 -7.20 -3.85
N VAL A 44 1.59 -7.60 -4.57
CA VAL A 44 2.53 -6.68 -5.22
C VAL A 44 2.36 -6.75 -6.72
N LEU A 45 2.45 -5.58 -7.37
CA LEU A 45 2.50 -5.42 -8.80
C LEU A 45 3.92 -5.01 -9.17
N SER A 46 4.51 -5.70 -10.14
CA SER A 46 5.83 -5.37 -10.67
C SER A 46 5.75 -5.20 -12.18
N ALA A 47 6.26 -4.09 -12.69
CA ALA A 47 6.40 -3.87 -14.12
C ALA A 47 7.45 -4.85 -14.67
N ASN A 48 7.11 -5.60 -15.72
CA ASN A 48 8.00 -6.63 -16.29
C ASN A 48 9.21 -6.06 -17.04
N ASN A 49 9.33 -4.73 -17.07
CA ASN A 49 10.46 -3.97 -17.60
C ASN A 49 11.19 -3.15 -16.52
N GLY A 50 10.85 -3.35 -15.24
CA GLY A 50 11.54 -2.74 -14.10
C GLY A 50 12.92 -3.34 -13.87
N GLU A 51 13.61 -2.86 -12.83
CA GLU A 51 14.90 -3.42 -12.42
C GLU A 51 14.73 -4.89 -12.01
N ALA A 52 15.65 -5.76 -12.45
CA ALA A 52 15.59 -7.16 -12.09
C ALA A 52 16.14 -7.39 -10.68
N TRP A 53 15.37 -8.06 -9.81
CA TRP A 53 15.76 -8.29 -8.41
C TRP A 53 16.18 -9.74 -8.11
N GLY A 54 15.51 -10.74 -8.70
CA GLY A 54 15.92 -12.14 -8.56
C GLY A 54 14.84 -13.14 -8.97
N ASP A 55 15.07 -14.44 -8.75
CA ASP A 55 14.16 -15.49 -9.24
C ASP A 55 12.79 -15.48 -8.56
N GLU A 56 12.73 -15.11 -7.27
CA GLU A 56 11.48 -15.05 -6.50
C GLU A 56 10.65 -13.81 -6.88
N PHE A 57 11.32 -12.68 -7.06
CA PHE A 57 10.79 -11.38 -7.48
C PHE A 57 11.56 -10.92 -8.72
N PRO A 58 11.12 -11.29 -9.93
CA PRO A 58 11.88 -11.05 -11.15
C PRO A 58 12.10 -9.57 -11.43
N TYR A 59 11.25 -8.70 -10.90
CA TYR A 59 11.31 -7.26 -11.10
C TYR A 59 10.99 -6.50 -9.81
N GLU A 60 11.53 -5.29 -9.72
CA GLU A 60 11.22 -4.28 -8.70
C GLU A 60 9.71 -4.14 -8.46
N ILE A 61 9.35 -3.95 -7.19
CA ILE A 61 7.97 -3.70 -6.79
C ILE A 61 7.57 -2.31 -7.28
N THR A 62 6.58 -2.25 -8.15
CA THR A 62 6.05 -0.99 -8.70
C THR A 62 4.90 -0.44 -7.86
N HIS A 63 4.05 -1.32 -7.33
CA HIS A 63 2.94 -0.92 -6.46
C HIS A 63 2.51 -2.06 -5.53
N VAL A 64 1.90 -1.70 -4.40
CA VAL A 64 1.37 -2.65 -3.41
C VAL A 64 -0.11 -2.37 -3.18
N VAL A 65 -0.91 -3.42 -3.16
CA VAL A 65 -2.37 -3.32 -3.04
C VAL A 65 -2.89 -4.29 -1.98
N TYR A 66 -4.00 -3.93 -1.33
CA TYR A 66 -4.69 -4.81 -0.40
C TYR A 66 -5.95 -5.39 -1.06
N HIS A 67 -6.14 -6.70 -1.00
CA HIS A 67 -7.29 -7.39 -1.59
C HIS A 67 -8.17 -8.00 -0.51
N THR A 68 -9.44 -7.60 -0.49
CA THR A 68 -10.50 -8.27 0.26
C THR A 68 -11.34 -9.13 -0.69
N ALA A 69 -12.29 -9.92 -0.18
CA ALA A 69 -13.03 -10.96 -0.91
C ALA A 69 -13.29 -10.68 -2.42
N ASP A 70 -13.73 -9.46 -2.77
CA ASP A 70 -14.09 -9.10 -4.15
C ASP A 70 -13.45 -7.79 -4.66
N THR A 71 -12.54 -7.15 -3.91
CA THR A 71 -11.99 -5.83 -4.33
C THR A 71 -10.55 -5.62 -3.91
N PHE A 72 -9.80 -4.94 -4.79
CA PHE A 72 -8.51 -4.36 -4.47
C PHE A 72 -8.68 -2.94 -3.94
N LEU A 73 -7.82 -2.56 -3.01
CA LEU A 73 -7.77 -1.26 -2.37
C LEU A 73 -6.34 -0.71 -2.48
N ASP A 74 -6.24 0.55 -2.89
CA ASP A 74 -5.01 1.32 -2.83
C ASP A 74 -5.29 2.78 -2.44
N PHE A 75 -4.32 3.67 -2.64
CA PHE A 75 -4.42 5.08 -2.29
C PHE A 75 -5.55 5.85 -3.01
N GLN A 76 -6.12 5.30 -4.09
CA GLN A 76 -7.28 5.87 -4.77
C GLN A 76 -8.60 5.15 -4.42
N GLY A 77 -8.56 4.25 -3.43
CA GLY A 77 -9.72 3.48 -2.97
C GLY A 77 -9.93 2.18 -3.75
N ALA A 78 -11.18 1.73 -3.78
CA ALA A 78 -11.58 0.45 -4.36
C ALA A 78 -11.58 0.49 -5.89
N ARG A 79 -10.75 -0.35 -6.53
CA ARG A 79 -10.61 -0.42 -7.99
C ARG A 79 -10.26 -1.84 -8.44
N THR A 80 -10.34 -2.07 -9.75
CA THR A 80 -9.82 -3.29 -10.37
C THR A 80 -8.30 -3.27 -10.45
N LEU A 81 -7.69 -4.45 -10.53
CA LEU A 81 -6.25 -4.59 -10.70
C LEU A 81 -5.76 -3.92 -11.99
N GLU A 82 -6.54 -3.99 -13.06
CA GLU A 82 -6.24 -3.37 -14.36
C GLU A 82 -6.24 -1.84 -14.28
N GLU A 83 -7.20 -1.23 -13.57
CA GLU A 83 -7.23 0.22 -13.35
C GLU A 83 -6.05 0.71 -12.51
N MET A 84 -5.70 -0.06 -11.47
CA MET A 84 -4.52 0.22 -10.66
C MET A 84 -3.25 0.12 -11.51
N ALA A 85 -3.04 -0.99 -12.24
CA ALA A 85 -1.89 -1.18 -13.11
C ALA A 85 -1.77 -0.07 -14.17
N ALA A 86 -2.88 0.34 -14.79
CA ALA A 86 -2.91 1.42 -15.78
C ALA A 86 -2.42 2.76 -15.20
N SER A 87 -2.65 3.03 -13.91
CA SER A 87 -2.16 4.24 -13.21
C SER A 87 -0.63 4.33 -13.23
N PHE A 88 0.05 3.19 -13.31
CA PHE A 88 1.50 3.05 -13.38
C PHE A 88 2.00 2.70 -14.80
N LYS A 89 1.17 2.91 -15.82
CA LYS A 89 1.47 2.59 -17.22
C LYS A 89 1.77 1.11 -17.47
N MET A 90 1.21 0.23 -16.63
CA MET A 90 1.26 -1.22 -16.80
C MET A 90 -0.04 -1.70 -17.45
N PHE A 91 0.06 -2.45 -18.56
CA PHE A 91 -1.09 -2.89 -19.36
C PHE A 91 -0.93 -4.35 -19.80
N GLY A 92 -1.98 -5.16 -19.64
CA GLY A 92 -1.97 -6.56 -20.10
C GLY A 92 -0.79 -7.34 -19.54
N SER A 93 0.03 -7.93 -20.40
CA SER A 93 1.18 -8.76 -20.00
C SER A 93 2.44 -7.98 -19.59
N THR A 94 2.37 -6.66 -19.43
CA THR A 94 3.55 -5.85 -19.05
C THR A 94 3.78 -5.77 -17.54
N PHE A 95 2.97 -6.46 -16.74
CA PHE A 95 3.19 -6.57 -15.30
C PHE A 95 2.95 -7.99 -14.81
N SER A 96 3.44 -8.25 -13.61
CA SER A 96 3.20 -9.48 -12.87
C SER A 96 2.59 -9.13 -11.51
N VAL A 97 1.84 -10.09 -10.97
CA VAL A 97 1.27 -9.99 -9.64
C VAL A 97 1.79 -11.14 -8.79
N LYS A 98 2.20 -10.83 -7.57
CA LYS A 98 2.62 -11.82 -6.57
C LYS A 98 1.86 -11.61 -5.27
N GLY A 99 1.74 -12.68 -4.50
CA GLY A 99 0.93 -12.80 -3.30
C GLY A 99 0.16 -14.13 -3.29
N PRO A 100 -0.75 -14.36 -2.35
CA PRO A 100 -1.14 -13.46 -1.25
C PRO A 100 -0.16 -13.48 -0.06
N TRP A 101 -0.01 -12.34 0.63
CA TRP A 101 0.62 -12.28 1.96
C TRP A 101 -0.34 -11.78 3.03
N GLU A 102 -0.22 -12.34 4.22
CA GLU A 102 -0.77 -11.73 5.43
C GLU A 102 -0.04 -10.40 5.72
N PRO A 103 -0.72 -9.35 6.22
CA PRO A 103 -0.11 -8.03 6.43
C PRO A 103 1.18 -8.06 7.28
N GLU A 104 1.20 -8.80 8.38
CA GLU A 104 2.37 -8.89 9.25
C GLU A 104 3.52 -9.69 8.62
N ALA A 105 3.19 -10.72 7.83
CA ALA A 105 4.21 -11.46 7.08
C ALA A 105 4.82 -10.59 5.98
N PHE A 106 4.01 -9.78 5.31
CA PHE A 106 4.45 -8.83 4.31
C PHE A 106 5.38 -7.77 4.92
N LEU A 107 4.96 -7.14 6.03
CA LEU A 107 5.77 -6.16 6.77
C LEU A 107 7.15 -6.73 7.10
N HIS A 108 7.20 -7.92 7.72
CA HIS A 108 8.46 -8.54 8.11
C HIS A 108 9.35 -8.91 6.91
N GLN A 109 8.76 -9.35 5.80
CA GLN A 109 9.51 -9.80 4.62
C GLN A 109 10.03 -8.62 3.78
N PHE A 110 9.20 -7.62 3.52
CA PHE A 110 9.45 -6.62 2.48
C PHE A 110 9.70 -5.21 2.99
N MET A 111 9.38 -4.90 4.25
CA MET A 111 9.43 -3.53 4.74
C MET A 111 10.48 -3.35 5.84
N GLY A 112 11.08 -2.16 5.85
CA GLY A 112 12.03 -1.74 6.87
C GLY A 112 12.40 -0.26 6.76
N SER A 113 13.20 0.21 7.70
CA SER A 113 13.68 1.60 7.77
C SER A 113 15.04 1.81 7.08
N ASP A 114 15.59 0.76 6.46
CA ASP A 114 16.91 0.76 5.83
C ASP A 114 16.85 0.18 4.41
N ASP A 115 17.98 0.28 3.71
CA ASP A 115 18.14 -0.21 2.33
C ASP A 115 18.25 -1.75 2.24
N GLU A 116 18.16 -2.49 3.35
CA GLU A 116 18.16 -3.96 3.32
C GLU A 116 16.80 -4.52 2.90
N LYS A 117 15.75 -3.68 2.91
CA LYS A 117 14.38 -4.05 2.56
C LYS A 117 13.94 -3.38 1.27
N PRO A 118 13.15 -4.07 0.44
CA PRO A 118 12.72 -3.55 -0.85
C PRO A 118 11.74 -2.37 -0.76
N LEU A 119 11.05 -2.22 0.37
CA LEU A 119 10.10 -1.14 0.59
C LEU A 119 10.42 -0.42 1.89
N TYR A 120 10.40 0.91 1.84
CA TYR A 120 10.51 1.74 3.03
C TYR A 120 9.22 1.69 3.86
N GLY A 121 9.37 1.68 5.17
CA GLY A 121 8.30 1.93 6.13
C GLY A 121 8.47 1.14 7.41
N ASP A 122 8.27 1.80 8.54
CA ASP A 122 8.30 1.18 9.86
C ASP A 122 6.92 1.21 10.56
N GLU A 123 6.90 0.74 11.81
CA GLU A 123 5.66 0.69 12.61
C GLU A 123 5.05 2.08 12.85
N CYS A 124 5.88 3.12 13.03
CA CYS A 124 5.39 4.48 13.24
C CYS A 124 4.70 5.01 11.97
N ASP A 125 5.27 4.75 10.79
CA ASP A 125 4.68 5.16 9.51
C ASP A 125 3.32 4.50 9.28
N ILE A 126 3.19 3.23 9.67
CA ILE A 126 1.95 2.45 9.56
C ILE A 126 0.90 2.99 10.54
N GLU A 127 1.28 3.28 11.78
CA GLU A 127 0.39 3.90 12.77
C GLU A 127 -0.12 5.28 12.28
N ASP A 128 0.77 6.11 11.73
CA ASP A 128 0.39 7.40 11.15
C ASP A 128 -0.58 7.24 9.96
N ALA A 129 -0.35 6.24 9.10
CA ALA A 129 -1.29 5.91 8.02
C ALA A 129 -2.65 5.47 8.57
N ILE A 130 -2.69 4.67 9.63
CA ILE A 130 -3.94 4.27 10.31
C ILE A 130 -4.68 5.49 10.88
N LEU A 131 -3.98 6.43 11.51
CA LEU A 131 -4.58 7.66 12.04
C LEU A 131 -5.20 8.49 10.91
N ARG A 132 -4.48 8.66 9.80
CA ARG A 132 -4.99 9.33 8.59
C ARG A 132 -6.23 8.63 8.02
N LEU A 133 -6.20 7.31 7.86
CA LEU A 133 -7.31 6.50 7.35
C LEU A 133 -8.57 6.58 8.23
N THR A 134 -8.38 6.71 9.54
CA THR A 134 -9.49 6.77 10.51
C THR A 134 -9.96 8.20 10.82
N GLY A 135 -9.33 9.22 10.22
CA GLY A 135 -9.63 10.62 10.48
C GLY A 135 -9.27 11.07 11.91
N GLN A 136 -8.39 10.34 12.58
CA GLN A 136 -7.87 10.73 13.89
C GLN A 136 -6.71 11.73 13.71
N PRO A 137 -6.60 12.75 14.58
CA PRO A 137 -5.51 13.71 14.47
C PRO A 137 -4.16 12.99 14.62
N THR A 138 -3.31 13.08 13.60
CA THR A 138 -1.91 12.65 13.66
C THR A 138 -1.21 13.42 14.77
N TYR A 139 -0.62 12.71 15.73
CA TYR A 139 0.16 13.35 16.80
C TYR A 139 1.41 13.97 16.19
N ILE A 140 1.46 15.30 16.06
CA ILE A 140 2.71 16.01 15.78
C ILE A 140 3.37 16.28 17.13
N PRO A 141 4.52 15.66 17.45
CA PRO A 141 5.25 16.00 18.66
C PRO A 141 5.60 17.49 18.61
N SER A 142 5.19 18.24 19.64
CA SER A 142 5.33 19.68 19.77
C SER A 142 6.77 20.21 19.84
N ASN A 143 7.77 19.39 19.50
CA ASN A 143 9.18 19.64 19.77
C ASN A 143 9.98 20.09 18.53
N ILE A 144 9.33 20.35 17.38
CA ILE A 144 9.98 20.87 16.16
C ILE A 144 9.49 22.30 15.83
N ARG A 145 9.41 23.14 16.85
CA ARG A 145 9.46 24.61 16.69
C ARG A 145 10.40 25.18 17.74
N GLY A 146 11.70 25.00 17.49
CA GLY A 146 12.78 25.79 18.06
C GLY A 146 13.31 26.72 16.99
#